data_AF-A0A9N8VD74-F1
#
_entry.id   AF-A0A9N8VD74-F1
#
_cell.length_a   1.000
_cell.length_b   1.000
_cell.length_c   1.000
_cell.angle_alpha   90.00
_cell.angle_beta   90.00
_cell.angle_gamma   90.00
#
_symmetry.space_group_name_H-M   'P 1'
#
loop_
_entity.id
_entity.type
_entity.pdbx_description
1 polymer ?
#
loop_
_entity_poly.entity_id
_entity_poly.type
_entity_poly.pdbx_seq_one_letter_code
_entity_poly.pdbx_strand_id
1 'polypeptide(L)'
;GKMRMIINGKFFREIQCNCWFADERVQECDSTGVDVQVFFIVPVMFSYSAKPQHTLGSAHYLNDYIAQVCAEDPKRFIGSHINEWNLVSPELNPIWEACDELKVLVFVYSWVRYFNGDL
;
A
#
# COMPACT_ATOMS: atom_id res chain seq x y z
N GLY A 1 -16.26 -11.78 -3.78
CA GLY A 1 -15.86 -12.36 -5.09
C GLY A 1 -14.35 -12.58 -5.16
N LYS A 2 -13.86 -13.41 -6.09
CA LYS A 2 -12.43 -13.73 -6.24
C LYS A 2 -11.89 -13.29 -7.60
N MET A 3 -10.63 -12.90 -7.65
CA MET A 3 -9.92 -12.62 -8.91
C MET A 3 -8.53 -13.25 -8.94
N ARG A 4 -8.03 -13.54 -10.15
CA ARG A 4 -6.68 -14.05 -10.38
C ARG A 4 -5.77 -12.91 -10.80
N MET A 5 -4.70 -12.68 -10.04
CA MET A 5 -3.59 -11.83 -10.45
C MET A 5 -2.70 -12.60 -11.42
N ILE A 6 -2.46 -11.99 -12.58
CA ILE A 6 -1.63 -12.53 -13.65
C ILE A 6 -0.43 -11.60 -13.83
N ILE A 7 0.79 -12.15 -13.90
CA ILE A 7 2.03 -11.41 -14.15
C ILE A 7 2.69 -12.04 -15.37
N ASN A 8 3.02 -11.25 -16.38
CA ASN A 8 3.65 -11.73 -17.63
C ASN A 8 2.91 -12.93 -18.26
N GLY A 9 1.57 -12.89 -18.24
CA GLY A 9 0.72 -13.97 -18.76
C GLY A 9 0.64 -15.24 -17.89
N LYS A 10 1.35 -15.29 -16.76
CA LYS A 10 1.36 -16.43 -15.83
C LYS A 10 0.53 -16.14 -14.60
N PHE A 11 -0.13 -17.17 -14.07
CA PHE A 11 -0.82 -17.08 -12.80
C PHE A 11 0.17 -16.78 -11.67
N PHE A 12 -0.14 -15.74 -10.89
CA PHE A 12 0.67 -15.37 -9.72
C PHE A 12 -0.05 -15.76 -8.42
N ARG A 13 -1.25 -15.22 -8.18
CA ARG A 13 -2.06 -15.55 -7.00
C ARG A 13 -3.55 -15.27 -7.21
N GLU A 14 -4.39 -15.94 -6.44
CA GLU A 14 -5.79 -15.56 -6.26
C GLU A 14 -5.91 -14.53 -5.12
N ILE A 15 -6.81 -13.56 -5.30
CA ILE A 15 -7.12 -12.52 -4.32
C ILE A 15 -8.64 -12.45 -4.09
N GLN A 16 -9.01 -12.12 -2.85
CA GLN A 16 -10.39 -11.84 -2.46
C GLN A 16 -10.72 -10.38 -2.74
N CYS A 17 -12.00 -10.08 -2.92
CA CYS A 17 -12.47 -8.74 -3.29
C CYS A 17 -12.23 -7.65 -2.26
N ASN A 18 -12.04 -8.02 -0.99
CA ASN A 18 -11.52 -7.13 0.04
C ASN A 18 -10.13 -6.53 -0.30
N CYS A 19 -9.45 -6.99 -1.35
CA CYS A 19 -8.23 -6.35 -1.87
C CYS A 19 -8.52 -5.09 -2.71
N TRP A 20 -9.72 -4.92 -3.27
CA TRP A 20 -10.07 -3.78 -4.16
C TRP A 20 -11.45 -3.15 -3.91
N PHE A 21 -12.27 -3.67 -3.01
CA PHE A 21 -13.49 -3.02 -2.54
C PHE A 21 -13.33 -2.61 -1.07
N ALA A 22 -13.42 -1.32 -0.80
CA ALA A 22 -13.28 -0.77 0.55
C ALA A 22 -14.43 -1.22 1.46
N ASP A 23 -15.66 -1.29 0.95
CA ASP A 23 -16.84 -1.71 1.73
C ASP A 23 -16.69 -3.12 2.31
N GLU A 24 -16.09 -4.04 1.55
CA GLU A 24 -15.79 -5.40 2.03
C GLU A 24 -14.79 -5.37 3.19
N ARG A 25 -13.79 -4.47 3.14
CA ARG A 25 -12.84 -4.27 4.24
C ARG A 25 -13.52 -3.71 5.48
N VAL A 26 -14.44 -2.76 5.33
CA VAL A 26 -15.18 -2.18 6.45
C VAL A 26 -16.00 -3.27 7.16
N GLN A 27 -16.72 -4.09 6.41
CA GLN A 27 -17.50 -5.20 6.98
C GLN A 27 -16.63 -6.22 7.72
N GLU A 28 -15.47 -6.57 7.14
CA GLU A 28 -14.51 -7.46 7.80
C GLU A 28 -13.93 -6.84 9.08
N CYS A 29 -13.58 -5.55 9.06
CA CYS A 29 -13.11 -4.81 10.23
C CYS A 29 -14.16 -4.82 11.35
N ASP A 30 -15.42 -4.53 11.02
CA ASP A 30 -16.53 -4.56 11.99
C ASP A 30 -16.72 -5.97 12.57
N SER A 31 -16.64 -7.01 11.74
CA SER A 31 -16.80 -8.40 12.18
C SER A 31 -15.65 -8.91 13.06
N THR A 32 -14.47 -8.30 12.95
CA THR A 32 -13.24 -8.70 13.67
C THR A 32 -12.89 -7.76 14.83
N GLY A 33 -13.65 -6.67 15.01
CA GLY A 33 -13.39 -5.66 16.04
C GLY A 33 -12.18 -4.77 15.74
N VAL A 34 -11.83 -4.60 14.46
CA VAL A 34 -10.76 -3.67 14.04
C VAL A 34 -11.37 -2.28 13.85
N ASP A 35 -11.00 -1.33 14.71
CA ASP A 35 -11.53 0.03 14.63
C ASP A 35 -10.93 0.85 13.48
N VAL A 36 -9.60 0.73 13.30
CA VAL A 36 -8.83 1.45 12.28
C VAL A 36 -7.87 0.47 11.60
N GLN A 37 -7.87 0.47 10.27
CA GLN A 37 -6.98 -0.37 9.46
C GLN A 37 -5.95 0.49 8.71
N VAL A 38 -4.66 0.20 8.93
CA VAL A 38 -3.58 0.69 8.07
C VAL A 38 -3.43 -0.29 6.91
N PHE A 39 -3.51 0.17 5.67
CA PHE A 39 -3.33 -0.72 4.51
C PHE A 39 -2.33 -0.18 3.49
N PHE A 40 -1.66 -1.13 2.85
CA PHE A 40 -0.57 -0.89 1.92
C PHE A 40 -0.94 -1.37 0.52
N ILE A 41 -0.30 -0.77 -0.49
CA ILE A 41 -0.30 -1.33 -1.84
C ILE A 41 0.34 -2.72 -1.77
N VAL A 42 -0.23 -3.68 -2.51
CA VAL A 42 0.32 -5.04 -2.59
C VAL A 42 1.75 -4.96 -3.17
N PRO A 43 2.78 -5.50 -2.50
CA PRO A 43 4.18 -5.21 -2.84
C PRO A 43 4.60 -5.52 -4.29
N VAL A 44 3.94 -6.49 -4.93
CA VAL A 44 4.20 -6.82 -6.33
C VAL A 44 3.89 -5.66 -7.29
N MET A 45 3.03 -4.73 -6.87
CA MET A 45 2.65 -3.54 -7.63
C MET A 45 3.64 -2.36 -7.47
N PHE A 46 4.66 -2.49 -6.62
CA PHE A 46 5.72 -1.48 -6.52
C PHE A 46 6.59 -1.43 -7.77
N SER A 47 6.70 -2.55 -8.50
CA SER A 47 7.44 -2.64 -9.76
C SER A 47 8.87 -2.09 -9.70
N TYR A 48 9.58 -2.22 -8.56
CA TYR A 48 10.93 -1.66 -8.36
C TYR A 48 12.02 -2.18 -9.32
N SER A 49 11.74 -3.26 -10.05
CA SER A 49 12.63 -3.78 -11.10
C SER A 49 12.48 -3.03 -12.44
N ALA A 50 11.39 -2.28 -12.62
CA ALA A 50 11.15 -1.50 -13.83
C ALA A 50 11.82 -0.12 -13.75
N LYS A 51 12.04 0.51 -14.92
CA LYS A 51 12.57 1.87 -14.99
C LYS A 51 11.55 2.86 -14.39
N PRO A 52 11.98 3.86 -13.60
CA PRO A 52 11.07 4.80 -12.93
C PRO A 52 10.04 5.46 -13.86
N GLN A 53 10.44 5.78 -15.10
CA GLN A 53 9.57 6.42 -16.09
C GLN A 53 8.39 5.53 -16.50
N HIS A 54 8.56 4.20 -16.43
CA HIS A 54 7.50 3.25 -16.77
C HIS A 54 6.57 2.97 -15.58
N THR A 55 7.00 3.25 -14.35
CA THR A 55 6.22 3.00 -13.13
C THR A 55 5.48 4.23 -12.63
N LEU A 56 5.80 5.43 -13.14
CA LEU A 56 5.24 6.69 -12.67
C LEU A 56 3.70 6.72 -12.76
N GLY A 57 3.13 6.32 -13.89
CA GLY A 57 1.68 6.32 -14.07
C GLY A 57 0.96 5.35 -13.12
N SER A 58 1.52 4.14 -12.93
CA SER A 58 0.98 3.17 -11.98
C SER A 58 1.10 3.67 -10.53
N ALA A 59 2.20 4.34 -10.19
CA ALA A 59 2.39 4.88 -8.86
C ALA A 59 1.37 5.96 -8.53
N HIS A 60 1.18 6.95 -9.42
CA HIS A 60 0.14 7.97 -9.26
C HIS A 60 -1.24 7.33 -9.12
N TYR A 61 -1.61 6.41 -10.00
CA TYR A 61 -2.92 5.75 -9.93
C TYR A 61 -3.14 5.05 -8.58
N LEU A 62 -2.14 4.33 -8.07
CA LEU A 62 -2.26 3.62 -6.81
C LEU A 62 -2.30 4.55 -5.60
N ASN A 63 -1.50 5.62 -5.62
CA ASN A 63 -1.50 6.64 -4.58
C ASN A 63 -2.84 7.41 -4.55
N ASP A 64 -3.35 7.81 -5.72
CA ASP A 64 -4.63 8.51 -5.86
C ASP A 64 -5.78 7.63 -5.37
N TYR A 65 -5.78 6.34 -5.73
CA TYR A 65 -6.77 5.38 -5.25
C TYR A 65 -6.74 5.23 -3.72
N ILE A 66 -5.55 5.12 -3.11
CA ILE A 66 -5.43 5.06 -1.65
C ILE A 66 -5.94 6.34 -1.00
N ALA A 67 -5.56 7.49 -1.55
CA ALA A 67 -6.03 8.79 -1.06
C ALA A 67 -7.55 8.89 -1.12
N GLN A 68 -8.16 8.42 -2.21
CA GLN A 68 -9.62 8.35 -2.36
C GLN A 68 -10.25 7.46 -1.27
N VAL A 69 -9.78 6.23 -1.09
CA VAL A 69 -10.34 5.31 -0.07
C VAL A 69 -10.20 5.89 1.34
N CYS A 70 -9.08 6.53 1.66
CA CYS A 70 -8.90 7.19 2.95
C CYS A 70 -9.82 8.42 3.11
N ALA A 71 -10.11 9.14 2.02
CA ALA A 71 -11.04 10.26 2.05
C ALA A 71 -12.51 9.83 2.19
N GLU A 72 -12.87 8.64 1.69
CA GLU A 72 -14.21 8.06 1.82
C GLU A 72 -14.53 7.66 3.26
N ASP A 73 -13.54 7.15 4.01
CA ASP A 73 -13.69 6.90 5.45
C ASP A 73 -12.40 7.23 6.24
N PRO A 74 -12.16 8.51 6.54
CA PRO A 74 -10.93 8.99 7.17
C PRO A 74 -10.79 8.58 8.64
N LYS A 75 -11.85 8.01 9.23
CA LYS A 75 -11.80 7.47 10.60
C LYS A 75 -11.43 6.00 10.62
N ARG A 76 -11.69 5.26 9.54
CA ARG A 76 -11.41 3.82 9.44
C ARG A 76 -10.09 3.51 8.77
N PHE A 77 -9.57 4.38 7.91
CA PHE A 77 -8.48 4.05 7.02
C PHE A 77 -7.27 4.97 7.13
N ILE A 78 -6.10 4.35 7.14
CA ILE A 78 -4.80 5.02 7.00
C ILE A 78 -4.06 4.35 5.84
N GLY A 79 -3.72 5.13 4.83
CA GLY A 79 -3.10 4.66 3.59
C GLY A 79 -1.59 4.87 3.54
N SER A 80 -0.86 3.93 2.95
CA SER A 80 0.55 4.11 2.60
C SER A 80 0.71 4.83 1.26
N HIS A 81 1.85 5.51 1.05
CA HIS A 81 2.22 6.09 -0.25
C HIS A 81 3.42 5.34 -0.86
N ILE A 82 3.49 5.26 -2.19
CA ILE A 82 4.65 4.73 -2.91
C ILE A 82 5.36 5.81 -3.71
N ASN A 83 6.69 5.70 -3.77
CA ASN A 83 7.63 6.58 -4.47
C ASN A 83 7.98 7.92 -3.79
N GLU A 84 9.01 8.54 -4.37
CA GLU A 84 9.71 9.80 -4.08
C GLU A 84 10.73 9.79 -2.93
N TRP A 85 10.41 9.24 -1.76
CA TRP A 85 11.32 9.34 -0.60
C TRP A 85 11.66 7.98 0.01
N ASN A 86 12.97 7.74 0.20
CA ASN A 86 13.46 6.67 1.07
C ASN A 86 13.24 7.07 2.54
N LEU A 87 13.23 6.12 3.48
CA LEU A 87 13.06 6.38 4.92
C LEU A 87 14.09 7.36 5.51
N VAL A 88 15.23 7.53 4.83
CA VAL A 88 16.29 8.48 5.20
C VAL A 88 16.16 9.85 4.53
N SER A 89 15.10 10.09 3.74
CA SER A 89 14.92 11.36 3.03
C SER A 89 14.68 12.49 4.02
N PRO A 90 15.38 13.65 3.92
CA PRO A 90 15.20 14.77 4.82
C PRO A 90 13.77 15.31 4.88
N GLU A 91 13.01 15.13 3.81
CA GLU A 91 11.60 15.53 3.70
C GLU A 91 10.69 14.75 4.66
N LEU A 92 11.14 13.59 5.15
CA LEU A 92 10.43 12.82 6.19
C LEU A 92 10.77 13.29 7.61
N ASN A 93 11.77 14.15 7.82
CA ASN A 93 12.16 14.61 9.15
C ASN A 93 10.99 15.23 9.94
N PRO A 94 10.13 16.10 9.37
CA PRO A 94 8.98 16.64 10.10
C PRO A 94 7.98 15.55 10.52
N ILE A 95 7.86 14.47 9.74
CA ILE A 95 7.00 13.33 10.07
C ILE A 95 7.61 12.57 11.25
N TRP A 96 8.92 12.29 11.24
CA TRP A 96 9.62 11.62 12.33
C TRP A 96 9.56 12.40 13.64
N GLU A 97 9.76 13.73 13.58
CA GLU A 97 9.65 14.62 14.72
C GLU A 97 8.22 14.61 15.29
N ALA A 98 7.19 14.74 14.44
CA ALA A 98 5.81 14.64 14.87
C ALA A 98 5.47 13.25 15.45
N CYS A 99 6.04 12.18 14.88
CA CYS A 99 5.85 10.83 15.41
C CYS A 99 6.44 10.67 16.81
N ASP A 100 7.64 11.22 17.05
CA ASP A 100 8.26 11.22 18.37
C ASP A 100 7.51 12.10 19.37
N GLU A 101 7.07 13.29 18.97
CA GLU A 101 6.31 14.20 19.83
C GLU A 101 4.97 13.58 20.26
N LEU A 102 4.22 13.03 19.29
CA LEU A 102 2.90 12.45 19.51
C LEU A 102 2.95 11.02 20.08
N LYS A 103 4.13 10.43 20.21
CA LYS A 103 4.35 9.04 20.66
C LYS A 103 3.50 8.04 19.88
N VAL A 104 3.44 8.21 18.56
CA VAL A 104 2.65 7.34 17.66
C VAL A 104 3.51 6.22 17.09
N LEU A 105 2.83 5.10 16.78
CA LEU A 105 3.45 3.94 16.17
C LEU A 105 3.66 4.16 14.66
N VAL A 106 4.89 3.92 14.19
CA VAL A 106 5.22 3.91 12.75
C VAL A 106 5.29 2.46 12.26
N PHE A 107 4.52 2.14 11.23
CA PHE A 107 4.61 0.86 10.54
C PHE A 107 5.53 0.98 9.33
N VAL A 108 6.65 0.25 9.34
CA VAL A 108 7.56 0.15 8.20
C VAL A 108 7.45 -1.24 7.59
N TYR A 109 7.05 -1.29 6.32
CA TYR A 109 7.02 -2.53 5.57
C TYR A 109 8.28 -2.66 4.70
N SER A 110 9.17 -3.59 5.05
CA SER A 110 10.37 -3.87 4.24
C SER A 110 10.07 -4.89 3.16
N TRP A 111 10.55 -4.66 1.94
CA TRP A 111 10.61 -5.68 0.91
C TRP A 111 12.04 -6.17 0.74
N VAL A 112 12.24 -7.50 0.72
CA VAL A 112 13.52 -8.10 0.33
C VAL A 112 13.51 -8.28 -1.18
N ARG A 113 14.47 -7.63 -1.87
CA ARG A 113 14.78 -7.94 -3.27
C ARG A 113 15.22 -9.41 -3.34
N TYR A 114 14.37 -10.29 -3.86
CA TYR A 114 14.87 -11.55 -4.42
C TYR A 114 15.55 -11.19 -5.74
N PHE A 115 16.88 -11.00 -5.69
CA PHE A 115 17.72 -11.00 -6.88
C PHE A 115 17.83 -12.43 -7.42
N ASN A 116 16.74 -12.98 -7.95
CA ASN A 116 16.81 -14.11 -8.86
C ASN A 116 15.98 -13.72 -10.06
N GLY A 117 16.66 -13.59 -11.21
CA GLY A 117 16.25 -12.86 -12.39
C GLY A 117 15.09 -13.44 -13.20
N ASP A 118 14.05 -13.97 -12.56
CA ASP A 118 12.91 -14.58 -13.24
C ASP A 118 11.59 -14.23 -12.53
N LEU A 119 11.02 -13.07 -12.89
CA LEU A 119 9.57 -12.82 -12.85
C LEU A 119 9.14 -12.16 -14.17
#